data_AF-A0AAW8D0P5-F1
#
_entry.id   AF-A0AAW8D0P5-F1
#
_cell.length_a   1.000
_cell.length_b   1.000
_cell.length_c   1.000
_cell.angle_alpha   90.00
_cell.angle_beta   90.00
_cell.angle_gamma   90.00
#
_symmetry.space_group_name_H-M   'P 1'
#
loop_
_entity.id
_entity.type
_entity.pdbx_description
1 polymer ?
#
loop_
_entity_poly.entity_id
_entity_poly.type
_entity_poly.pdbx_seq_one_letter_code
_entity_poly.pdbx_strand_id
1 'polypeptide(L)'
;MQLARIHHVAIICADYERSKRFYTEVLGLRIVAENYRAARASHKLDLALPDGSQIELFSFPEAPARATRPEAQGLRHLSFEVHDVRAAADELVAQGIVVEPLRVDEYTGRRFTFFADPDGLPLELYEAAPAENLDALLLKLEGALHLREVRASAVQIEELLDDDFRELGVSGTEWTRPAIIDALRDEAFSERTISEFRVQRMAPDIALVTYRAHRAAIPERAAADSLRSSLWRLRHGRWRMVFHQGTPL
;
A
#
# COMPACT_ATOMS: atom_id res chain seq x y z
N MET A 1 -6.94 17.29 -12.09
CA MET A 1 -6.79 17.33 -10.61
C MET A 1 -6.39 15.94 -10.15
N GLN A 2 -5.33 15.81 -9.35
CA GLN A 2 -4.88 14.52 -8.81
C GLN A 2 -4.98 14.58 -7.28
N LEU A 3 -5.91 13.81 -6.71
CA LEU A 3 -6.06 13.68 -5.26
C LEU A 3 -4.96 12.73 -4.75
N ALA A 4 -4.31 13.08 -3.64
CA ALA A 4 -3.20 12.29 -3.08
C ALA A 4 -3.67 11.19 -2.12
N ARG A 5 -4.53 11.56 -1.17
CA ARG A 5 -5.11 10.68 -0.14
C ARG A 5 -6.31 11.34 0.51
N ILE A 6 -7.03 10.61 1.35
CA ILE A 6 -7.95 11.21 2.32
C ILE A 6 -7.11 12.06 3.28
N HIS A 7 -7.41 13.35 3.37
CA HIS A 7 -6.76 14.23 4.35
C HIS A 7 -7.34 13.98 5.75
N HIS A 8 -8.66 14.13 5.89
CA HIS A 8 -9.40 13.83 7.11
C HIS A 8 -10.85 13.39 6.81
N VAL A 9 -11.49 12.82 7.82
CA VAL A 9 -12.95 12.63 7.91
C VAL A 9 -13.46 13.38 9.13
N ALA A 10 -14.47 14.24 8.95
CA ALA A 10 -15.09 14.97 10.06
C ALA A 10 -16.33 14.23 10.57
N ILE A 11 -16.42 14.05 11.90
CA ILE A 11 -17.49 13.36 12.60
C ILE A 11 -18.08 14.31 13.65
N ILE A 12 -19.40 14.39 13.71
CA ILE A 12 -20.10 15.10 14.78
C ILE A 12 -20.45 14.10 15.87
N CYS A 13 -20.13 14.43 17.12
CA CYS A 13 -20.52 13.65 18.29
C CYS A 13 -21.42 14.45 19.24
N ALA A 14 -22.36 13.77 19.89
CA ALA A 14 -23.23 14.41 20.88
C ALA A 14 -22.52 14.59 22.23
N ASP A 15 -21.72 13.60 22.64
CA ASP A 15 -20.96 13.61 23.89
C ASP A 15 -19.45 13.59 23.59
N TYR A 16 -18.78 14.69 23.90
CA TYR A 16 -17.36 14.85 23.61
C TYR A 16 -16.48 13.83 24.36
N GLU A 17 -16.69 13.65 25.66
CA GLU A 17 -15.84 12.81 26.48
C GLU A 17 -16.02 11.34 26.14
N ARG A 18 -17.27 10.92 25.89
CA ARG A 18 -17.59 9.56 25.45
C ARG A 18 -16.94 9.25 24.11
N SER A 19 -17.05 10.15 23.14
CA SER A 19 -16.46 9.95 21.81
C SER A 19 -14.95 10.06 21.83
N LYS A 20 -14.37 11.00 22.59
CA LYS A 20 -12.90 11.08 22.80
C LYS A 20 -12.36 9.74 23.30
N ARG A 21 -12.89 9.21 24.40
CA ARG A 21 -12.46 7.91 24.95
C ARG A 21 -12.59 6.78 23.94
N PHE A 22 -13.70 6.71 23.22
CA PHE A 22 -13.87 5.69 22.18
C PHE A 22 -12.77 5.79 21.12
N TYR A 23 -12.57 6.96 20.52
CA TYR A 23 -11.59 7.06 19.44
C TYR A 23 -10.13 6.96 19.93
N THR A 24 -9.80 7.38 21.16
CA THR A 24 -8.42 7.33 21.66
C THR A 24 -8.06 6.07 22.44
N GLU A 25 -8.97 5.55 23.26
CA GLU A 25 -8.72 4.41 24.15
C GLU A 25 -9.20 3.10 23.53
N VAL A 26 -10.35 3.11 22.83
CA VAL A 26 -10.87 1.90 22.17
C VAL A 26 -10.20 1.66 20.83
N LEU A 27 -10.13 2.69 19.98
CA LEU A 27 -9.49 2.59 18.66
C LEU A 27 -8.00 2.93 18.66
N GLY A 28 -7.45 3.42 19.78
CA GLY A 28 -6.01 3.71 19.89
C GLY A 28 -5.52 4.89 19.05
N LEU A 29 -6.42 5.78 18.57
CA LEU A 29 -6.01 6.90 17.73
C LEU A 29 -5.24 7.95 18.53
N ARG A 30 -4.18 8.49 17.93
CA ARG A 30 -3.32 9.47 18.57
C ARG A 30 -3.88 10.88 18.43
N ILE A 31 -3.97 11.60 19.55
CA ILE A 31 -4.31 13.04 19.55
C ILE A 31 -3.22 13.85 18.85
N VAL A 32 -3.63 14.65 17.87
CA VAL A 32 -2.81 15.64 17.16
C VAL A 32 -3.04 17.04 17.74
N ALA A 33 -4.31 17.43 17.90
CA ALA A 33 -4.69 18.72 18.45
C ALA A 33 -6.06 18.62 19.12
N GLU A 34 -6.24 19.36 20.22
CA GLU A 34 -7.49 19.41 20.97
C GLU A 34 -7.80 20.87 21.30
N ASN A 35 -8.94 21.37 20.79
CA ASN A 35 -9.28 22.79 20.88
C ASN A 35 -10.74 22.97 21.32
N TYR A 36 -10.95 23.78 22.36
CA TYR A 36 -12.29 24.27 22.69
C TYR A 36 -12.62 25.54 21.89
N ARG A 37 -13.73 25.52 21.16
CA ARG A 37 -14.20 26.62 20.30
C ARG A 37 -15.30 27.39 21.02
N ALA A 38 -14.91 28.38 21.83
CA ALA A 38 -15.83 29.13 22.70
C ALA A 38 -17.04 29.72 21.95
N ALA A 39 -16.82 30.31 20.76
CA ALA A 39 -17.88 30.89 19.93
C ALA A 39 -18.93 29.87 19.41
N ARG A 40 -18.63 28.57 19.51
CA ARG A 40 -19.47 27.46 19.05
C ARG A 40 -19.85 26.51 20.18
N ALA A 41 -19.44 26.80 21.42
CA ALA A 41 -19.57 25.92 22.58
C ALA A 41 -19.25 24.44 22.27
N SER A 42 -18.17 24.19 21.53
CA SER A 42 -17.83 22.86 21.02
C SER A 42 -16.34 22.57 21.02
N HIS A 43 -15.96 21.32 21.21
CA HIS A 43 -14.61 20.83 21.00
C HIS A 43 -14.36 20.48 19.52
N LYS A 44 -13.11 20.66 19.10
CA LYS A 44 -12.50 20.08 17.90
C LYS A 44 -11.34 19.20 18.35
N LEU A 45 -11.40 17.91 18.06
CA LEU A 45 -10.33 16.95 18.36
C LEU A 45 -9.82 16.33 17.07
N ASP A 46 -8.54 16.54 16.80
CA ASP A 46 -7.85 16.01 15.62
C ASP A 46 -7.08 14.76 16.03
N LEU A 47 -7.36 13.65 15.34
CA LEU A 47 -6.84 12.33 15.63
C LEU A 47 -6.11 11.79 14.40
N ALA A 48 -4.96 11.16 14.59
CA ALA A 48 -4.16 10.60 13.50
C ALA A 48 -4.18 9.07 13.48
N LEU A 49 -4.30 8.53 12.27
CA LEU A 49 -3.96 7.15 11.93
C LEU A 49 -2.45 7.01 11.63
N PRO A 50 -1.90 5.78 11.64
CA PRO A 50 -0.49 5.53 11.33
C PRO A 50 -0.05 5.99 9.94
N ASP A 51 -0.96 6.03 8.96
CA ASP A 51 -0.70 6.46 7.57
C ASP A 51 -0.72 8.00 7.39
N GLY A 52 -1.06 8.75 8.45
CA GLY A 52 -1.19 10.20 8.44
C GLY A 52 -2.56 10.72 8.00
N SER A 53 -3.52 9.84 7.69
CA SER A 53 -4.94 10.19 7.58
C SER A 53 -5.49 10.58 8.96
N GLN A 54 -6.55 11.40 8.98
CA GLN A 54 -7.07 11.97 10.22
C GLN A 54 -8.58 11.80 10.40
N ILE A 55 -9.01 11.81 11.65
CA ILE A 55 -10.41 11.99 12.06
C ILE A 55 -10.50 13.30 12.84
N GLU A 56 -11.47 14.15 12.50
CA GLU A 56 -11.81 15.33 13.29
C GLU A 56 -13.14 15.09 14.00
N LEU A 57 -13.15 15.12 15.34
CA LEU A 57 -14.39 15.10 16.12
C LEU A 57 -14.84 16.52 16.43
N PHE A 58 -16.12 16.79 16.20
CA PHE A 58 -16.78 18.04 16.58
C PHE A 58 -17.95 17.77 17.53
N SER A 59 -17.89 18.31 18.74
CA SER A 59 -18.95 18.07 19.73
C SER A 59 -20.11 19.04 19.54
N PHE A 60 -21.29 18.52 19.23
CA PHE A 60 -22.53 19.30 19.13
C PHE A 60 -23.66 18.52 19.81
N PRO A 61 -23.94 18.77 21.10
CA PRO A 61 -24.93 18.01 21.88
C PRO A 61 -26.34 18.00 21.29
N GLU A 62 -26.71 19.09 20.62
CA GLU A 62 -28.03 19.27 19.98
C GLU A 62 -28.05 18.87 18.49
N ALA A 63 -26.98 18.25 17.98
CA ALA A 63 -26.98 17.75 16.62
C ALA A 63 -28.04 16.64 16.45
N PRO A 64 -28.77 16.60 15.33
CA PRO A 64 -29.71 15.52 15.07
C PRO A 64 -29.00 14.17 15.13
N ALA A 65 -29.66 13.19 15.76
CA ALA A 65 -29.18 11.82 15.72
C ALA A 65 -28.99 11.36 14.27
N ARG A 66 -27.97 10.55 14.03
CA ARG A 66 -27.71 9.99 12.70
C ARG A 66 -28.98 9.32 12.17
N ALA A 67 -29.37 9.68 10.94
CA ALA A 67 -30.47 8.99 10.27
C ALA A 67 -30.14 7.49 10.17
N THR A 68 -30.92 6.66 10.86
CA THR A 68 -30.68 5.22 10.94
C THR A 68 -31.23 4.53 9.69
N ARG A 69 -30.34 4.09 8.80
CA ARG A 69 -30.40 2.92 7.90
C ARG A 69 -29.20 2.97 6.95
N PRO A 70 -28.57 1.84 6.59
CA PRO A 70 -27.32 1.81 5.83
C PRO A 70 -27.42 2.27 4.36
N GLU A 71 -28.51 2.93 3.95
CA GLU A 71 -28.82 3.28 2.56
C GLU A 71 -29.22 4.74 2.34
N ALA A 72 -29.13 5.60 3.37
CA ALA A 72 -29.23 7.03 3.14
C ALA A 72 -28.07 7.50 2.25
N GLN A 73 -28.35 8.35 1.25
CA GLN A 73 -27.30 8.95 0.42
C GLN A 73 -26.36 9.80 1.29
N GLY A 74 -25.04 9.59 1.15
CA GLY A 74 -24.02 10.23 1.96
C GLY A 74 -22.98 9.25 2.49
N LEU A 75 -22.34 9.58 3.62
CA LEU A 75 -21.38 8.69 4.27
C LEU A 75 -22.10 7.47 4.90
N ARG A 76 -21.94 6.32 4.25
CA ARG A 76 -22.57 5.06 4.67
C ARG A 76 -21.94 4.48 5.94
N HIS A 77 -20.62 4.38 5.96
CA HIS A 77 -19.78 3.88 7.05
C HIS A 77 -18.34 4.35 6.85
N LEU A 78 -17.50 4.19 7.87
CA LEU A 78 -16.05 4.39 7.81
C LEU A 78 -15.34 3.06 8.07
N SER A 79 -14.38 2.69 7.23
CA SER A 79 -13.67 1.41 7.31
C SER A 79 -12.22 1.60 7.70
N PHE A 80 -11.72 0.73 8.58
CA PHE A 80 -10.35 0.69 9.05
C PHE A 80 -9.70 -0.64 8.66
N GLU A 81 -8.51 -0.56 8.07
CA GLU A 81 -7.72 -1.73 7.74
C GLU A 81 -7.04 -2.31 9.00
N VAL A 82 -7.15 -3.62 9.19
CA VAL A 82 -6.45 -4.36 10.25
C VAL A 82 -5.85 -5.65 9.70
N HIS A 83 -4.70 -6.08 10.24
CA HIS A 83 -4.05 -7.30 9.78
C HIS A 83 -4.82 -8.59 10.14
N ASP A 84 -5.53 -8.59 11.26
CA ASP A 84 -6.36 -9.71 11.70
C ASP A 84 -7.69 -9.20 12.27
N VAL A 85 -8.76 -9.34 11.48
CA VAL A 85 -10.10 -8.91 11.86
C VAL A 85 -10.64 -9.67 13.07
N ARG A 86 -10.26 -10.95 13.23
CA ARG A 86 -10.72 -11.73 14.39
C ARG A 86 -10.11 -11.20 15.67
N ALA A 87 -8.79 -11.02 15.69
CA ALA A 87 -8.09 -10.51 16.86
C ALA A 87 -8.60 -9.11 17.26
N ALA A 88 -8.77 -8.22 16.28
CA ALA A 88 -9.29 -6.87 16.53
C ALA A 88 -10.76 -6.88 17.01
N ALA A 89 -11.61 -7.76 16.46
CA ALA A 89 -12.98 -7.93 16.94
C ALA A 89 -13.02 -8.47 18.37
N ASP A 90 -12.18 -9.44 18.71
CA ASP A 90 -12.08 -10.00 20.06
C ASP A 90 -11.62 -8.93 21.08
N GLU A 91 -10.70 -8.05 20.69
CA GLU A 91 -10.27 -6.89 21.49
C GLU A 91 -11.41 -5.91 21.74
N LEU A 92 -12.18 -5.55 20.70
CA LEU A 92 -13.37 -4.69 20.84
C LEU A 92 -14.42 -5.30 21.78
N VAL A 93 -14.68 -6.61 21.65
CA VAL A 93 -15.61 -7.34 22.53
C VAL A 93 -15.12 -7.33 23.98
N ALA A 94 -13.82 -7.53 24.21
CA ALA A 94 -13.22 -7.47 25.54
C ALA A 94 -13.37 -6.08 26.20
N GLN A 95 -13.46 -5.02 25.39
CA GLN A 95 -13.72 -3.66 25.83
C GLN A 95 -15.22 -3.31 25.93
N GLY A 96 -16.11 -4.29 25.73
CA GLY A 96 -17.56 -4.13 25.85
C GLY A 96 -18.25 -3.54 24.61
N ILE A 97 -17.57 -3.50 23.46
CA ILE A 97 -18.15 -3.06 22.20
C ILE A 97 -18.90 -4.22 21.53
N VAL A 98 -20.12 -3.95 21.08
CA VAL A 98 -20.90 -4.92 20.29
C VAL A 98 -20.35 -4.95 18.86
N VAL A 99 -19.94 -6.14 18.42
CA VAL A 99 -19.40 -6.39 17.09
C VAL A 99 -20.31 -7.38 16.36
N GLU A 100 -20.59 -7.12 15.08
CA GLU A 100 -21.36 -8.02 14.23
C GLU A 100 -20.59 -9.33 13.95
N PRO A 101 -21.27 -10.40 13.48
CA PRO A 101 -20.59 -11.61 13.04
C PRO A 101 -19.58 -11.32 11.92
N LEU A 102 -18.40 -11.95 12.01
CA LEU A 102 -17.40 -11.89 10.94
C LEU A 102 -17.96 -12.42 9.63
N ARG A 103 -17.66 -11.71 8.55
CA ARG A 103 -18.06 -12.05 7.19
C ARG A 103 -16.82 -12.11 6.29
N VAL A 104 -16.99 -12.68 5.12
CA VAL A 104 -15.97 -12.71 4.07
C VAL A 104 -16.55 -11.94 2.88
N ASP A 105 -15.75 -11.04 2.31
CA ASP A 105 -16.10 -10.32 1.11
C ASP A 105 -16.00 -11.27 -0.09
N GLU A 106 -17.11 -11.45 -0.83
CA GLU A 106 -17.21 -12.41 -1.93
C GLU A 106 -16.30 -12.05 -3.13
N TYR A 107 -15.92 -10.78 -3.26
CA TYR A 107 -15.08 -10.30 -4.35
C TYR A 107 -13.59 -10.31 -4.00
N THR A 108 -13.25 -10.04 -2.74
CA THR A 108 -11.84 -9.95 -2.31
C THR A 108 -11.35 -11.17 -1.53
N GLY A 109 -12.26 -12.00 -1.01
CA GLY A 109 -11.95 -13.12 -0.13
C GLY A 109 -11.46 -12.71 1.27
N ARG A 110 -11.46 -11.42 1.58
CA ARG A 110 -10.95 -10.86 2.84
C ARG A 110 -12.03 -10.81 3.90
N ARG A 111 -11.63 -11.00 5.17
CA ARG A 111 -12.56 -10.94 6.30
C ARG A 111 -12.93 -9.50 6.62
N PHE A 112 -14.12 -9.28 7.13
CA PHE A 112 -14.55 -7.99 7.67
C PHE A 112 -15.64 -8.16 8.72
N THR A 113 -15.86 -7.12 9.53
CA THR A 113 -17.01 -7.02 10.44
C THR A 113 -17.37 -5.57 10.72
N PHE A 114 -18.60 -5.32 11.16
CA PHE A 114 -19.10 -4.01 11.54
C PHE A 114 -19.27 -3.88 13.05
N PHE A 115 -19.12 -2.65 13.52
CA PHE A 115 -19.43 -2.19 14.87
C PHE A 115 -19.89 -0.72 14.78
N ALA A 116 -20.24 -0.11 15.90
CA ALA A 116 -20.69 1.29 15.91
C ALA A 116 -19.86 2.14 16.86
N ASP A 117 -19.68 3.41 16.49
CA ASP A 117 -19.22 4.44 17.42
C ASP A 117 -20.31 4.78 18.47
N PRO A 118 -20.00 5.65 19.45
CA PRO A 118 -20.94 6.04 20.50
C PRO A 118 -22.26 6.68 20.01
N ASP A 119 -22.25 7.28 18.82
CA ASP A 119 -23.35 8.02 18.20
C ASP A 119 -24.03 7.22 17.07
N GLY A 120 -23.64 5.96 16.86
CA GLY A 120 -24.24 5.03 15.90
C GLY A 120 -23.71 5.16 14.46
N LEU A 121 -22.56 5.81 14.23
CA LEU A 121 -21.85 5.73 12.96
C LEU A 121 -21.34 4.30 12.76
N PRO A 122 -21.71 3.60 11.68
CA PRO A 122 -21.16 2.28 11.40
C PRO A 122 -19.68 2.40 11.08
N LEU A 123 -18.89 1.63 11.81
CA LEU A 123 -17.47 1.44 11.59
C LEU A 123 -17.22 0.01 11.13
N GLU A 124 -16.27 -0.17 10.23
CA GLU A 124 -15.90 -1.47 9.69
C GLU A 124 -14.44 -1.77 10.04
N LEU A 125 -14.18 -2.99 10.48
CA LEU A 125 -12.84 -3.58 10.45
C LEU A 125 -12.75 -4.42 9.20
N TYR A 126 -11.79 -4.11 8.33
CA TYR A 126 -11.59 -4.81 7.07
C TYR A 126 -10.17 -5.37 7.03
N GLU A 127 -10.06 -6.65 6.67
CA GLU A 127 -8.77 -7.32 6.68
C GLU A 127 -7.85 -6.73 5.61
N ALA A 128 -6.63 -6.41 6.04
CA ALA A 128 -5.58 -5.95 5.16
C ALA A 128 -5.44 -6.95 4.00
N ALA A 129 -5.18 -6.42 2.80
CA ALA A 129 -4.68 -7.30 1.77
C ALA A 129 -3.48 -8.08 2.34
N PRO A 130 -3.33 -9.38 2.05
CA PRO A 130 -2.10 -10.08 2.39
C PRO A 130 -0.97 -9.19 1.89
N ALA A 131 -0.06 -8.79 2.78
CA ALA A 131 1.12 -8.06 2.36
C ALA A 131 1.75 -8.93 1.27
N GLU A 132 1.72 -8.45 0.01
CA GLU A 132 2.34 -9.19 -1.09
C GLU A 132 3.79 -9.37 -0.63
N ASN A 133 4.20 -10.62 -0.38
CA ASN A 133 5.51 -10.89 0.16
C ASN A 133 6.50 -10.16 -0.74
N LEU A 134 7.29 -9.24 -0.17
CA LEU A 134 8.17 -8.39 -0.96
C LEU A 134 9.05 -9.24 -1.90
N ASP A 135 9.43 -10.44 -1.45
CA ASP A 135 10.16 -11.42 -2.24
C ASP A 135 9.36 -11.88 -3.47
N ALA A 136 8.10 -12.25 -3.28
CA ALA A 136 7.21 -12.69 -4.36
C ALA A 136 6.88 -11.54 -5.32
N LEU A 137 6.62 -10.34 -4.80
CA LEU A 137 6.38 -9.14 -5.59
C LEU A 137 7.61 -8.79 -6.44
N LEU A 138 8.78 -8.65 -5.82
CA LEU A 138 9.99 -8.28 -6.55
C LEU A 138 10.45 -9.39 -7.50
N LEU A 139 10.22 -10.67 -7.18
CA LEU A 139 10.45 -11.77 -8.12
C LEU A 139 9.55 -11.64 -9.36
N LYS A 140 8.27 -11.32 -9.17
CA LYS A 140 7.32 -11.08 -10.26
C LYS A 140 7.74 -9.88 -11.11
N LEU A 141 8.13 -8.76 -10.51
CA LEU A 141 8.54 -7.56 -11.24
C LEU A 141 9.88 -7.75 -11.98
N GLU A 142 10.86 -8.43 -11.37
CA GLU A 142 12.11 -8.85 -12.03
C GLU A 142 11.85 -9.80 -13.19
N GLY A 143 11.01 -10.81 -12.97
CA GLY A 143 10.62 -11.77 -14.00
C GLY A 143 9.92 -11.08 -15.19
N ALA A 144 9.08 -10.07 -14.92
CA ALA A 144 8.43 -9.29 -15.97
C ALA A 144 9.44 -8.62 -16.91
N LEU A 145 10.56 -8.10 -16.41
CA LEU A 145 11.62 -7.50 -17.23
C LEU A 145 12.31 -8.50 -18.18
N HIS A 146 12.10 -9.80 -18.00
CA HIS A 146 12.66 -10.87 -18.86
C HIS A 146 11.66 -11.34 -19.91
N LEU A 147 10.39 -10.96 -19.83
CA LEU A 147 9.34 -11.37 -20.76
C LEU A 147 9.45 -10.61 -22.09
N ARG A 148 9.17 -11.31 -23.20
CA ARG A 148 9.31 -10.77 -24.56
C ARG A 148 8.38 -9.56 -24.76
N GLU A 149 7.13 -9.72 -24.37
CA GLU A 149 6.06 -8.73 -24.51
C GLU A 149 6.36 -7.46 -23.73
N VAL A 150 6.91 -7.59 -22.52
CA VAL A 150 7.31 -6.45 -21.69
C VAL A 150 8.51 -5.75 -22.29
N ARG A 151 9.56 -6.50 -22.68
CA ARG A 151 10.76 -5.92 -23.32
C ARG A 151 10.46 -5.20 -24.63
N ALA A 152 9.45 -5.64 -25.37
CA ALA A 152 8.99 -5.01 -26.61
C ALA A 152 8.06 -3.79 -26.38
N SER A 153 7.63 -3.54 -25.14
CA SER A 153 6.65 -2.49 -24.80
C SER A 153 7.28 -1.40 -23.94
N ALA A 154 7.55 -0.26 -24.56
CA ALA A 154 8.05 0.92 -23.85
C ALA A 154 7.17 1.26 -22.63
N VAL A 155 5.85 1.29 -22.81
CA VAL A 155 4.88 1.59 -21.74
C VAL A 155 5.04 0.63 -20.55
N GLN A 156 5.21 -0.67 -20.78
CA GLN A 156 5.34 -1.64 -19.69
C GLN A 156 6.71 -1.54 -18.99
N ILE A 157 7.80 -1.29 -19.74
CA ILE A 157 9.10 -1.02 -19.13
C ILE A 157 9.07 0.27 -18.31
N GLU A 158 8.37 1.29 -18.79
CA GLU A 158 8.21 2.57 -18.12
C GLU A 158 7.51 2.46 -16.75
N GLU A 159 6.60 1.50 -16.60
CA GLU A 159 5.95 1.19 -15.33
C GLU A 159 6.87 0.47 -14.34
N LEU A 160 7.88 -0.26 -14.85
CA LEU A 160 8.81 -1.06 -14.04
C LEU A 160 10.09 -0.29 -13.67
N LEU A 161 10.51 0.69 -14.48
CA LEU A 161 11.72 1.49 -14.24
C LEU A 161 11.40 2.83 -13.60
N ASP A 162 12.12 3.15 -12.52
CA ASP A 162 12.02 4.43 -11.84
C ASP A 162 12.60 5.55 -12.71
N ASP A 163 12.09 6.76 -12.57
CA ASP A 163 12.48 7.90 -13.42
C ASP A 163 13.98 8.22 -13.30
N ASP A 164 14.60 7.88 -12.15
CA ASP A 164 16.03 8.03 -11.89
C ASP A 164 16.87 6.80 -12.31
N PHE A 165 16.30 5.84 -13.07
CA PHE A 165 16.95 4.56 -13.35
C PHE A 165 18.31 4.67 -14.05
N ARG A 166 19.26 3.85 -13.58
CA ARG A 166 20.60 3.66 -14.14
C ARG A 166 20.98 2.18 -14.21
N GLU A 167 21.65 1.78 -15.28
CA GLU A 167 22.26 0.46 -15.39
C GLU A 167 23.73 0.56 -15.79
N LEU A 168 24.59 -0.22 -15.15
CA LEU A 168 25.98 -0.37 -15.54
C LEU A 168 26.14 -1.66 -16.35
N GLY A 169 26.36 -1.50 -17.66
CA GLY A 169 26.66 -2.60 -18.55
C GLY A 169 28.05 -3.17 -18.32
N VAL A 170 28.29 -4.39 -18.80
CA VAL A 170 29.59 -5.09 -18.70
C VAL A 170 30.74 -4.30 -19.32
N SER A 171 30.46 -3.48 -20.34
CA SER A 171 31.42 -2.58 -20.98
C SER A 171 31.80 -1.37 -20.12
N GLY A 172 31.17 -1.18 -18.95
CA GLY A 172 31.24 0.05 -18.17
C GLY A 172 30.34 1.17 -18.70
N THR A 173 29.58 0.91 -19.77
CA THR A 173 28.60 1.87 -20.30
C THR A 173 27.45 2.03 -19.33
N GLU A 174 27.14 3.28 -18.97
CA GLU A 174 25.97 3.63 -18.19
C GLU A 174 24.75 3.79 -19.10
N TRP A 175 23.67 3.10 -18.78
CA TRP A 175 22.39 3.15 -19.47
C TRP A 175 21.38 3.91 -18.63
N THR A 176 20.70 4.86 -19.25
CA THR A 176 19.60 5.62 -18.64
C THR A 176 18.26 4.97 -19.00
N ARG A 177 17.19 5.33 -18.28
CA ARG A 177 15.83 4.84 -18.58
C ARG A 177 15.42 5.00 -20.04
N PRO A 178 15.54 6.18 -20.70
CA PRO A 178 15.18 6.30 -22.11
C PRO A 178 16.09 5.43 -23.00
N ALA A 179 17.40 5.44 -22.74
CA ALA A 179 18.37 4.72 -23.56
C ALA A 179 18.16 3.20 -23.52
N ILE A 180 17.86 2.63 -22.35
CA ILE A 180 17.59 1.18 -22.24
C ILE A 180 16.26 0.81 -22.89
N ILE A 181 15.21 1.63 -22.74
CA ILE A 181 13.91 1.38 -23.38
C ILE A 181 14.06 1.33 -24.90
N ASP A 182 14.80 2.27 -25.48
CA ASP A 182 15.06 2.29 -26.91
C ASP A 182 15.91 1.09 -27.34
N ALA A 183 16.96 0.74 -26.60
CA ALA A 183 17.82 -0.40 -26.91
C ALA A 183 17.11 -1.76 -26.83
N LEU A 184 16.17 -1.91 -25.90
CA LEU A 184 15.41 -3.15 -25.72
C LEU A 184 14.47 -3.44 -26.89
N ARG A 185 13.99 -2.41 -27.58
CA ARG A 185 13.06 -2.55 -28.72
C ARG A 185 13.66 -3.37 -29.86
N ASP A 186 14.95 -3.17 -30.12
CA ASP A 186 15.67 -3.77 -31.24
C ASP A 186 16.55 -4.97 -30.81
N GLU A 187 16.54 -5.33 -29.52
CA GLU A 187 17.33 -6.45 -29.02
C GLU A 187 16.75 -7.79 -29.50
N ALA A 188 17.62 -8.65 -30.05
CA ALA A 188 17.27 -10.03 -30.32
C ALA A 188 16.86 -10.74 -29.02
N PHE A 189 15.59 -11.14 -28.93
CA PHE A 189 15.06 -11.78 -27.74
C PHE A 189 15.74 -13.12 -27.47
N SER A 190 16.11 -13.33 -26.22
CA SER A 190 16.61 -14.60 -25.71
C SER A 190 15.91 -14.88 -24.38
N GLU A 191 15.41 -16.11 -24.24
CA GLU A 191 14.77 -16.56 -23.00
C GLU A 191 15.73 -16.50 -21.83
N ARG A 192 15.20 -16.12 -20.67
CA ARG A 192 15.97 -16.01 -19.44
C ARG A 192 15.24 -16.70 -18.30
N THR A 193 16.00 -17.36 -17.45
CA THR A 193 15.49 -17.94 -16.21
C THR A 193 16.22 -17.35 -15.02
N ILE A 194 15.50 -17.24 -13.90
CA ILE A 194 15.98 -16.70 -12.63
C ILE A 194 16.13 -17.86 -11.65
N SER A 195 17.26 -17.92 -10.96
CA SER A 195 17.52 -18.85 -9.87
C SER A 195 18.27 -18.14 -8.73
N GLU A 196 18.33 -18.79 -7.56
CA GLU A 196 19.01 -18.24 -6.37
C GLU A 196 18.52 -16.83 -5.98
N PHE A 197 17.23 -16.55 -6.19
CA PHE A 197 16.63 -15.23 -5.96
C PHE A 197 16.61 -14.88 -4.48
N ARG A 198 17.09 -13.69 -4.14
CA ARG A 198 17.10 -13.15 -2.78
C ARG A 198 16.70 -11.69 -2.80
N VAL A 199 15.92 -11.30 -1.80
CA VAL A 199 15.58 -9.91 -1.50
C VAL A 199 16.15 -9.54 -0.14
N GLN A 200 16.79 -8.38 -0.08
CA GLN A 200 17.22 -7.75 1.14
C GLN A 200 16.59 -6.38 1.22
N ARG A 201 15.69 -6.18 2.19
CA ARG A 201 15.13 -4.85 2.46
C ARG A 201 16.22 -3.97 3.07
N MET A 202 16.58 -2.90 2.38
CA MET A 202 17.64 -1.97 2.77
C MET A 202 17.09 -0.76 3.55
N ALA A 203 15.86 -0.36 3.24
CA ALA A 203 15.10 0.70 3.90
C ALA A 203 13.59 0.41 3.78
N PRO A 204 12.70 1.16 4.46
CA PRO A 204 11.25 1.00 4.27
C PRO A 204 10.80 1.07 2.81
N ASP A 205 11.48 1.88 2.00
CA ASP A 205 11.19 2.17 0.60
C ASP A 205 12.29 1.73 -0.37
N ILE A 206 13.32 1.00 0.09
CA ILE A 206 14.42 0.49 -0.76
C ILE A 206 14.66 -1.00 -0.50
N ALA A 207 14.78 -1.76 -1.58
CA ALA A 207 15.14 -3.18 -1.53
C ALA A 207 16.27 -3.50 -2.52
N LEU A 208 17.24 -4.30 -2.08
CA LEU A 208 18.26 -4.91 -2.93
C LEU A 208 17.78 -6.30 -3.33
N VAL A 209 17.84 -6.60 -4.61
CA VAL A 209 17.53 -7.91 -5.18
C VAL A 209 18.80 -8.47 -5.80
N THR A 210 19.08 -9.73 -5.53
CA THR A 210 20.21 -10.46 -6.14
C THR A 210 19.77 -11.82 -6.63
N TYR A 211 20.26 -12.25 -7.78
CA TYR A 211 19.91 -13.55 -8.35
C TYR A 211 20.92 -14.00 -9.42
N ARG A 212 20.85 -15.27 -9.79
CA ARG A 212 21.52 -15.81 -10.97
C ARG A 212 20.54 -15.79 -12.13
N ALA A 213 20.98 -15.26 -13.28
CA ALA A 213 20.21 -15.29 -14.51
C ALA A 213 20.93 -16.16 -15.54
N HIS A 214 20.22 -17.16 -16.05
CA HIS A 214 20.65 -17.93 -17.21
C HIS A 214 20.01 -17.33 -18.46
N ARG A 215 20.81 -17.04 -19.49
CA ARG A 215 20.34 -16.62 -20.81
C ARG A 215 20.49 -17.77 -21.79
N ALA A 216 19.42 -18.17 -22.45
CA ALA A 216 19.43 -19.21 -23.48
C ALA A 216 20.24 -18.79 -24.72
N ALA A 217 20.77 -19.76 -25.46
CA ALA A 217 21.43 -19.50 -26.73
C ALA A 217 20.42 -19.03 -27.79
N ILE A 218 20.85 -18.11 -28.65
CA ILE A 218 20.21 -17.75 -29.91
C ILE A 218 21.23 -17.93 -31.04
N PRO A 219 20.84 -18.00 -32.33
CA PRO A 219 21.79 -18.27 -33.42
C PRO A 219 23.02 -17.35 -33.44
N GLU A 220 22.87 -16.11 -33.00
CA GLU A 220 23.91 -15.08 -33.01
C GLU A 220 24.70 -14.99 -31.69
N ARG A 221 24.27 -15.68 -30.63
CA ARG A 221 24.84 -15.53 -29.28
C ARG A 221 24.69 -16.79 -28.44
N ALA A 222 25.81 -17.31 -27.93
CA ALA A 222 25.82 -18.44 -27.02
C ALA A 222 25.05 -18.17 -25.71
N ALA A 223 24.61 -19.25 -25.06
CA ALA A 223 24.07 -19.20 -23.71
C ALA A 223 25.12 -18.66 -22.74
N ALA A 224 24.70 -17.93 -21.72
CA ALA A 224 25.61 -17.48 -20.66
C ALA A 224 24.86 -17.23 -19.35
N ASP A 225 25.58 -17.38 -18.25
CA ASP A 225 25.11 -17.05 -16.92
C ASP A 225 25.60 -15.67 -16.50
N SER A 226 24.86 -15.03 -15.61
CA SER A 226 25.25 -13.79 -14.96
C SER A 226 24.73 -13.74 -13.53
N LEU A 227 25.50 -13.14 -12.63
CA LEU A 227 25.02 -12.68 -11.33
C LEU A 227 24.44 -11.29 -11.50
N ARG A 228 23.22 -11.09 -11.01
CA ARG A 228 22.50 -9.82 -11.15
C ARG A 228 22.23 -9.19 -9.81
N SER A 229 22.25 -7.87 -9.81
CA SER A 229 21.91 -7.05 -8.66
C SER A 229 21.08 -5.86 -9.10
N SER A 230 20.01 -5.58 -8.37
CA SER A 230 19.13 -4.44 -8.66
C SER A 230 18.66 -3.78 -7.38
N LEU A 231 18.48 -2.47 -7.44
CA LEU A 231 17.81 -1.71 -6.38
C LEU A 231 16.41 -1.34 -6.84
N TRP A 232 15.44 -1.65 -5.99
CA TRP A 232 14.05 -1.29 -6.16
C TRP A 232 13.69 -0.20 -5.17
N ARG A 233 12.88 0.77 -5.61
CA ARG A 233 12.41 1.90 -4.81
C ARG A 233 10.89 1.97 -4.80
N LEU A 234 10.30 2.15 -3.63
CA LEU A 234 8.87 2.36 -3.43
C LEU A 234 8.55 3.86 -3.50
N ARG A 235 7.82 4.30 -4.53
CA ARG A 235 7.28 5.66 -4.65
C ARG A 235 5.80 5.60 -4.97
N HIS A 236 5.00 6.40 -4.27
CA HIS A 236 3.55 6.48 -4.49
C HIS A 236 2.85 5.10 -4.48
N GLY A 237 3.30 4.20 -3.59
CA GLY A 237 2.74 2.85 -3.46
C GLY A 237 3.17 1.85 -4.56
N ARG A 238 4.13 2.19 -5.42
CA ARG A 238 4.65 1.30 -6.48
C ARG A 238 6.16 1.09 -6.35
N TRP A 239 6.59 -0.17 -6.44
CA TRP A 239 8.00 -0.53 -6.54
C TRP A 239 8.46 -0.42 -7.99
N ARG A 240 9.54 0.35 -8.21
CA ARG A 240 10.20 0.48 -9.52
C ARG A 240 11.70 0.28 -9.38
N MET A 241 12.33 -0.34 -10.37
CA MET A 241 13.77 -0.54 -10.39
C MET A 241 14.48 0.79 -10.63
N VAL A 242 15.41 1.16 -9.76
CA VAL A 242 16.20 2.40 -9.87
C VAL A 242 17.65 2.12 -10.24
N PHE A 243 18.13 0.90 -10.05
CA PHE A 243 19.47 0.51 -10.46
C PHE A 243 19.53 -0.95 -10.90
N HIS A 244 20.34 -1.26 -11.92
CA HIS A 244 20.65 -2.63 -12.32
C HIS A 244 22.13 -2.82 -12.68
N GLN A 245 22.66 -4.00 -12.40
CA GLN A 245 23.96 -4.45 -12.90
C GLN A 245 23.94 -5.98 -13.09
N GLY A 246 24.54 -6.43 -14.18
CA GLY A 246 24.82 -7.85 -14.44
C GLY A 246 26.32 -8.11 -14.55
N THR A 247 26.83 -9.06 -13.76
CA THR A 247 28.21 -9.54 -13.84
C THR A 247 28.23 -10.92 -14.52
N PRO A 248 28.87 -11.07 -15.69
CA PRO A 248 28.99 -12.37 -16.35
C PRO A 248 29.74 -13.39 -15.50
N LEU A 249 29.45 -14.67 -15.71
CA LEU A 249 30.15 -15.80 -15.12
C LEU A 249 30.93 -16.59 -16.18
#